data_AF-A0A239JAU3-F1
#
_entry.id   AF-A0A239JAU3-F1
#
_cell.length_a   1.000
_cell.length_b   1.000
_cell.length_c   1.000
_cell.angle_alpha   90.00
_cell.angle_beta   90.00
_cell.angle_gamma   90.00
#
_symmetry.space_group_name_H-M   'P 1'
#
loop_
_entity.id
_entity.type
_entity.pdbx_description
1 polymer ?
#
loop_
_entity_poly.entity_id
_entity_poly.type
_entity_poly.pdbx_seq_one_letter_code
_entity_poly.pdbx_strand_id
1 'polypeptide(L)'
;MSMPHNLLSHCRDLGPGTGEFSLRPFAREQIDAALAVLADHYGGEIDPGRLVPPERETELRADLALRAPVLFDLANSIQELLESDYSALVLPKLGLAGLPLPLRSALLFALSVSLGLPTATDKVDRRVVWDVKVREAKMATNSVSTFSEHPFEADLHTDTQYFANPERYMMLYYITPAACGGGISTNRDLRCLRQSLAATAEGRWAMDYLTDRPLPFRIPAVFTETGTADKVEVTLAPIFGERPAVRYRSDTLRKGLALHPEMDTPELRRALDILNAEVARQDKLVALQMPADSLQVLNNHQALHGRTPFSDYNRHVLRIRVAESGQTDAAALVRAA
;
A
#
# COMPACT_ATOMS: atom_id res chain seq x y z
N MET A 1 13.54 -32.71 1.15
CA MET A 1 13.34 -31.32 0.68
C MET A 1 12.42 -31.38 -0.51
N SER A 2 11.12 -31.12 -0.31
CA SER A 2 10.16 -31.01 -1.41
C SER A 2 10.41 -29.70 -2.12
N MET A 3 10.50 -29.70 -3.45
CA MET A 3 10.58 -28.47 -4.25
C MET A 3 9.38 -27.57 -3.87
N PRO A 4 9.57 -26.25 -3.66
CA PRO A 4 8.44 -25.37 -3.44
C PRO A 4 7.51 -25.47 -4.65
N HIS A 5 6.28 -25.92 -4.41
CA HIS A 5 5.26 -25.88 -5.45
C HIS A 5 4.99 -24.41 -5.72
N ASN A 6 5.35 -23.92 -6.91
CA ASN A 6 5.10 -22.55 -7.30
C ASN A 6 3.58 -22.29 -7.24
N LEU A 7 3.11 -21.63 -6.18
CA LEU A 7 1.69 -21.42 -5.89
C LEU A 7 1.07 -20.41 -6.85
N LEU A 8 1.90 -19.48 -7.32
CA LEU A 8 1.53 -18.49 -8.32
C LEU A 8 1.90 -19.00 -9.71
N SER A 9 0.95 -18.93 -10.63
CA SER A 9 1.20 -19.14 -12.05
C SER A 9 0.96 -17.81 -12.76
N HIS A 10 2.00 -17.29 -13.42
CA HIS A 10 1.89 -16.11 -14.28
C HIS A 10 0.85 -16.35 -15.37
N CYS A 11 -0.07 -15.41 -15.54
CA CYS A 11 -1.09 -15.47 -16.58
C CYS A 11 -0.72 -14.58 -17.76
N ARG A 12 -0.36 -13.32 -17.47
CA ARG A 12 0.00 -12.29 -18.45
C ARG A 12 0.57 -11.06 -17.77
N ASP A 13 1.29 -10.26 -18.55
CA ASP A 13 1.63 -8.89 -18.16
C ASP A 13 0.45 -7.96 -18.47
N LEU A 14 0.11 -7.09 -17.52
CA LEU A 14 -0.94 -6.09 -17.65
C LEU A 14 -0.39 -4.74 -18.13
N GLY A 15 0.94 -4.61 -18.16
CA GLY A 15 1.69 -3.44 -18.59
C GLY A 15 2.99 -3.31 -17.77
N PRO A 16 3.67 -2.16 -17.86
CA PRO A 16 4.97 -1.97 -17.21
C PRO A 16 4.94 -2.33 -15.72
N GLY A 17 5.77 -3.30 -15.32
CA GLY A 17 5.95 -3.72 -13.94
C GLY A 17 4.70 -4.29 -13.25
N THR A 18 3.64 -4.62 -13.99
CA THR A 18 2.39 -5.17 -13.41
C THR A 18 2.01 -6.48 -14.06
N GLY A 19 1.88 -7.54 -13.26
CA GLY A 19 1.53 -8.89 -13.74
C GLY A 19 0.23 -9.41 -13.14
N GLU A 20 -0.50 -10.20 -13.93
CA GLU A 20 -1.62 -11.00 -13.48
C GLU A 20 -1.16 -12.43 -13.17
N PHE A 21 -1.51 -12.93 -12.00
CA PHE A 21 -1.14 -14.26 -11.54
C PHE A 21 -2.36 -15.01 -11.02
N SER A 22 -2.49 -16.27 -11.39
CA SER A 22 -3.47 -17.16 -10.80
C SER A 22 -2.90 -17.86 -9.58
N LEU A 23 -3.76 -18.07 -8.58
CA LEU A 23 -3.46 -18.84 -7.38
C LEU A 23 -4.35 -20.09 -7.36
N ARG A 24 -3.80 -21.23 -6.98
CA ARG A 24 -4.63 -22.40 -6.66
C ARG A 24 -5.43 -22.13 -5.39
N PRO A 25 -6.75 -22.40 -5.36
CA PRO A 25 -7.56 -22.18 -4.17
C PRO A 25 -6.91 -22.82 -2.94
N PHE A 26 -6.92 -22.10 -1.82
CA PHE A 26 -6.43 -22.64 -0.57
C PHE A 26 -7.24 -23.87 -0.17
N ALA A 27 -6.53 -24.93 0.20
CA ALA A 27 -7.15 -26.08 0.85
C ALA A 27 -7.79 -25.62 2.18
N ARG A 28 -8.94 -26.19 2.54
CA ARG A 28 -9.69 -25.75 3.72
C ARG A 28 -8.87 -25.90 5.00
N GLU A 29 -8.03 -26.92 5.05
CA GLU A 29 -7.12 -27.23 6.14
C GLU A 29 -6.09 -26.10 6.34
N GLN A 30 -5.62 -25.46 5.26
CA GLN A 30 -4.68 -24.33 5.34
C GLN A 30 -5.36 -23.06 5.86
N ILE A 31 -6.62 -22.83 5.44
CA ILE A 31 -7.45 -21.74 5.98
C ILE A 31 -7.65 -21.94 7.47
N ASP A 32 -8.15 -23.11 7.87
CA ASP A 32 -8.47 -23.40 9.27
C ASP A 32 -7.21 -23.36 10.16
N ALA A 33 -6.06 -23.83 9.64
CA ALA A 33 -4.78 -23.74 10.35
C ALA A 33 -4.31 -22.29 10.57
N ALA A 34 -4.39 -21.43 9.54
CA ALA A 34 -4.01 -20.02 9.67
C ALA A 34 -4.93 -19.29 10.66
N LEU A 35 -6.23 -19.55 10.61
CA LEU A 35 -7.19 -18.99 11.56
C LEU A 35 -6.91 -19.47 12.99
N ALA A 36 -6.62 -20.76 13.18
CA ALA A 36 -6.25 -21.29 14.50
C ALA A 36 -5.00 -20.62 15.07
N VAL A 37 -3.98 -20.37 14.25
CA VAL A 37 -2.79 -19.62 14.68
C VAL A 37 -3.16 -18.21 15.14
N LEU A 38 -4.00 -17.50 14.39
CA LEU A 38 -4.45 -16.17 14.81
C LEU A 38 -5.26 -16.22 16.12
N ALA A 39 -6.13 -17.21 16.27
CA ALA A 39 -6.92 -17.40 17.49
C ALA A 39 -6.01 -17.59 18.72
N ASP A 40 -4.95 -18.40 18.58
CA ASP A 40 -3.98 -18.65 19.66
C ASP A 40 -3.23 -17.37 20.06
N HIS A 41 -2.90 -16.51 19.10
CA HIS A 41 -2.15 -15.27 19.35
C HIS A 41 -3.01 -14.09 19.80
N TYR A 42 -4.30 -14.06 19.44
CA TYR A 42 -5.23 -12.95 19.73
C TYR A 42 -6.32 -13.30 20.74
N GLY A 43 -6.22 -14.45 21.41
CA GLY A 43 -7.03 -14.77 22.60
C GLY A 43 -8.41 -15.37 22.31
N GLY A 44 -8.52 -16.26 21.31
CA GLY A 44 -9.73 -17.04 21.03
C GLY A 44 -10.43 -16.65 19.73
N GLU A 45 -11.72 -16.34 19.79
CA GLU A 45 -12.51 -16.05 18.59
C GLU A 45 -11.95 -14.85 17.82
N ILE A 46 -11.84 -14.99 16.51
CA ILE A 46 -11.20 -14.00 15.64
C ILE A 46 -12.15 -12.82 15.42
N ASP A 47 -11.77 -11.67 15.97
CA ASP A 47 -12.42 -10.39 15.72
C ASP A 47 -11.48 -9.49 14.90
N PRO A 48 -11.84 -9.11 13.64
CA PRO A 48 -11.06 -8.18 12.84
C PRO A 48 -10.78 -6.84 13.53
N GLY A 49 -11.66 -6.41 14.44
CA GLY A 49 -11.47 -5.20 15.23
C GLY A 49 -10.30 -5.27 16.22
N ARG A 50 -9.82 -6.48 16.53
CA ARG A 50 -8.68 -6.75 17.42
C ARG A 50 -7.39 -7.09 16.68
N LEU A 51 -7.43 -7.19 15.35
CA LEU A 51 -6.24 -7.42 14.52
C LEU A 51 -5.43 -6.13 14.42
N VAL A 52 -4.61 -5.92 15.45
CA VAL A 52 -3.62 -4.84 15.59
C VAL A 52 -2.22 -5.35 15.20
N PRO A 53 -1.19 -4.50 15.07
CA PRO A 53 0.16 -4.97 14.83
C PRO A 53 0.61 -5.98 15.90
N PRO A 54 1.21 -7.13 15.51
CA PRO A 54 1.52 -8.20 16.44
C PRO A 54 2.62 -7.80 17.42
N GLU A 55 2.39 -7.98 18.72
CA GLU A 55 3.43 -7.75 19.74
C GLU A 55 4.56 -8.77 19.65
N ARG A 56 4.23 -10.01 19.28
CA ARG A 56 5.17 -11.13 19.11
C ARG A 56 5.26 -11.54 17.63
N GLU A 57 5.63 -10.58 16.77
CA GLU A 57 5.70 -10.77 15.30
C GLU A 57 6.45 -12.05 14.92
N THR A 58 7.67 -12.23 15.43
CA THR A 58 8.53 -13.37 15.09
C THR A 58 7.89 -14.71 15.42
N GLU A 59 7.24 -14.82 16.59
CA GLU A 59 6.56 -16.04 17.01
C GLU A 59 5.34 -16.31 16.14
N LEU A 60 4.50 -15.29 15.90
CA LEU A 60 3.31 -15.41 15.06
C LEU A 60 3.69 -15.83 13.63
N ARG A 61 4.73 -15.21 13.07
CA ARG A 61 5.24 -15.54 11.73
C ARG A 61 5.79 -16.95 11.66
N ALA A 62 6.53 -17.39 12.68
CA ALA A 62 7.04 -18.76 12.77
C ALA A 62 5.91 -19.79 12.87
N ASP A 63 4.88 -19.53 13.66
CA ASP A 63 3.71 -20.42 13.79
C ASP A 63 2.91 -20.49 12.49
N LEU A 64 2.74 -19.38 11.78
CA LEU A 64 2.12 -19.36 10.45
C LEU A 64 2.93 -20.18 9.45
N ALA A 65 4.26 -20.03 9.42
CA ALA A 65 5.14 -20.81 8.55
C ALA A 65 5.06 -22.31 8.85
N LEU A 66 4.92 -22.68 10.12
CA LEU A 66 4.86 -24.09 10.55
C LEU A 66 3.49 -24.73 10.27
N ARG A 67 2.39 -24.02 10.60
CA ARG A 67 1.03 -24.59 10.62
C ARG A 67 0.23 -24.29 9.35
N ALA A 68 0.53 -23.19 8.67
CA ALA A 68 -0.10 -22.77 7.42
C ALA A 68 0.95 -22.51 6.31
N PRO A 69 1.81 -23.49 6.00
CA PRO A 69 2.97 -23.29 5.11
C PRO A 69 2.58 -22.79 3.72
N VAL A 70 1.40 -23.16 3.20
CA VAL A 70 0.93 -22.68 1.88
C VAL A 70 0.72 -21.16 1.87
N LEU A 71 0.23 -20.59 2.97
CA LEU A 71 0.05 -19.13 3.09
C LEU A 71 1.41 -18.42 3.14
N PHE A 72 2.37 -19.03 3.84
CA PHE A 72 3.72 -18.51 3.97
C PHE A 72 4.49 -18.57 2.64
N ASP A 73 4.40 -19.69 1.92
CA ASP A 73 5.00 -19.86 0.59
C ASP A 73 4.41 -18.89 -0.43
N LEU A 74 3.09 -18.61 -0.35
CA LEU A 74 2.46 -17.58 -1.16
C LEU A 74 3.07 -16.20 -0.85
N ALA A 75 3.22 -15.84 0.41
CA ALA A 75 3.81 -14.56 0.81
C ALA A 75 5.24 -14.41 0.27
N ASN A 76 6.06 -15.46 0.38
CA ASN A 76 7.42 -15.48 -0.17
C ASN A 76 7.42 -15.32 -1.70
N SER A 77 6.51 -16.01 -2.40
CA SER A 77 6.38 -15.89 -3.86
C SER A 77 5.97 -14.47 -4.28
N ILE A 78 5.02 -13.86 -3.56
CA ILE A 78 4.61 -12.46 -3.77
C ILE A 78 5.81 -11.53 -3.56
N GLN A 79 6.56 -11.73 -2.48
CA GLN A 79 7.72 -10.92 -2.14
C GLN A 79 8.79 -11.02 -3.25
N GLU A 80 9.17 -12.22 -3.65
CA GLU A 80 10.18 -12.45 -4.68
C GLU A 80 9.83 -11.74 -5.99
N LEU A 81 8.57 -11.85 -6.43
CA LEU A 81 8.08 -11.20 -7.65
C LEU A 81 8.08 -9.66 -7.52
N LEU A 82 7.72 -9.13 -6.34
CA LEU A 82 7.68 -7.68 -6.07
C LEU A 82 9.07 -7.05 -5.86
N GLU A 83 10.06 -7.85 -5.52
CA GLU A 83 11.45 -7.43 -5.32
C GLU A 83 12.30 -7.60 -6.59
N SER A 84 11.74 -8.20 -7.65
CA SER A 84 12.42 -8.46 -8.93
C SER A 84 11.73 -7.76 -10.10
N ASP A 85 10.82 -8.44 -10.78
CA ASP A 85 10.31 -8.06 -12.09
C ASP A 85 9.06 -7.19 -12.02
N TYR A 86 8.35 -7.18 -10.90
CA TYR A 86 7.07 -6.48 -10.76
C TYR A 86 7.10 -5.46 -9.64
N SER A 87 6.41 -4.35 -9.84
CA SER A 87 6.09 -3.39 -8.78
C SER A 87 4.65 -3.56 -8.28
N ALA A 88 3.82 -4.30 -9.00
CA ALA A 88 2.46 -4.67 -8.61
C ALA A 88 2.05 -6.04 -9.16
N LEU A 89 1.30 -6.79 -8.36
CA LEU A 89 0.71 -8.08 -8.71
C LEU A 89 -0.81 -8.01 -8.58
N VAL A 90 -1.50 -8.69 -9.50
CA VAL A 90 -2.95 -8.84 -9.49
C VAL A 90 -3.29 -10.32 -9.41
N LEU A 91 -4.01 -10.71 -8.37
CA LEU A 91 -4.47 -12.06 -8.12
C LEU A 91 -6.00 -12.07 -8.14
N PRO A 92 -6.63 -12.30 -9.31
CA PRO A 92 -8.07 -12.38 -9.40
C PRO A 92 -8.58 -13.68 -8.79
N LYS A 93 -9.79 -13.65 -8.21
CA LYS A 93 -10.49 -14.83 -7.67
C LYS A 93 -9.63 -15.60 -6.65
N LEU A 94 -9.24 -14.91 -5.58
CA LEU A 94 -8.45 -15.45 -4.49
C LEU A 94 -9.14 -16.65 -3.79
N GLY A 95 -10.45 -16.81 -3.98
CA GLY A 95 -11.24 -17.92 -3.43
C GLY A 95 -11.78 -17.61 -2.03
N LEU A 96 -11.78 -16.35 -1.61
CA LEU A 96 -12.24 -15.93 -0.29
C LEU A 96 -13.71 -15.49 -0.31
N ALA A 97 -14.32 -15.34 -1.48
CA ALA A 97 -15.73 -14.93 -1.64
C ALA A 97 -16.75 -15.80 -0.89
N GLY A 98 -16.43 -17.07 -0.63
CA GLY A 98 -17.30 -17.98 0.12
C GLY A 98 -17.25 -17.79 1.63
N LEU A 99 -16.27 -17.06 2.16
CA LEU A 99 -16.08 -16.90 3.61
C LEU A 99 -16.85 -15.67 4.13
N PRO A 100 -17.28 -15.66 5.40
CA PRO A 100 -17.72 -14.44 6.08
C PRO A 100 -16.62 -13.38 6.08
N LEU A 101 -16.99 -12.10 5.97
CA LEU A 101 -16.05 -10.98 5.94
C LEU A 101 -14.98 -11.03 7.07
N PRO A 102 -15.34 -11.33 8.33
CA PRO A 102 -14.33 -11.43 9.40
C PRO A 102 -13.20 -12.42 9.10
N LEU A 103 -13.54 -13.57 8.53
CA LEU A 103 -12.55 -14.59 8.18
C LEU A 103 -11.70 -14.18 6.96
N ARG A 104 -12.28 -13.44 6.00
CA ARG A 104 -11.49 -12.87 4.89
C ARG A 104 -10.45 -11.88 5.43
N SER A 105 -10.86 -10.98 6.31
CA SER A 105 -9.96 -10.01 6.95
C SER A 105 -8.85 -10.70 7.73
N ALA A 106 -9.18 -11.74 8.48
CA ALA A 106 -8.21 -12.53 9.23
C ALA A 106 -7.18 -13.22 8.33
N LEU A 107 -7.61 -13.85 7.22
CA LEU A 107 -6.69 -14.49 6.28
C LEU A 107 -5.78 -13.48 5.58
N LEU A 108 -6.31 -12.32 5.19
CA LEU A 108 -5.51 -11.24 4.62
C LEU A 108 -4.50 -10.68 5.64
N PHE A 109 -4.90 -10.61 6.92
CA PHE A 109 -3.99 -10.25 8.00
C PHE A 109 -2.88 -11.29 8.16
N ALA A 110 -3.19 -12.58 8.22
CA ALA A 110 -2.19 -13.64 8.29
C ALA A 110 -1.23 -13.62 7.08
N LEU A 111 -1.75 -13.37 5.87
CA LEU A 111 -0.93 -13.17 4.67
C LEU A 111 0.03 -11.98 4.84
N SER A 112 -0.47 -10.87 5.39
CA SER A 112 0.33 -9.67 5.62
C SER A 112 1.45 -9.87 6.65
N VAL A 113 1.20 -10.64 7.72
CA VAL A 113 2.23 -11.05 8.70
C VAL A 113 3.27 -11.97 8.06
N SER A 114 2.84 -12.83 7.13
CA SER A 114 3.75 -13.70 6.39
C SER A 114 4.63 -12.92 5.40
N LEU A 115 4.10 -11.81 4.86
CA LEU A 115 4.81 -10.93 3.91
C LEU A 115 5.79 -9.98 4.61
N GLY A 116 5.46 -9.50 5.81
CA GLY A 116 6.26 -8.55 6.58
C GLY A 116 5.57 -8.13 7.87
N LEU A 117 5.80 -6.90 8.33
CA LEU A 117 5.16 -6.38 9.54
C LEU A 117 3.93 -5.53 9.18
N PRO A 118 2.69 -6.02 9.37
CA PRO A 118 1.51 -5.19 9.17
C PRO A 118 1.47 -4.00 10.12
N THR A 119 1.20 -2.81 9.58
CA THR A 119 1.15 -1.57 10.36
C THR A 119 -0.29 -1.15 10.66
N ALA A 120 -0.49 -0.50 11.79
CA ALA A 120 -1.78 0.07 12.16
C ALA A 120 -2.17 1.18 11.18
N THR A 121 -3.44 1.22 10.77
CA THR A 121 -3.94 2.25 9.84
C THR A 121 -4.09 3.61 10.52
N ASP A 122 -4.50 3.61 11.79
CA ASP A 122 -4.65 4.81 12.62
C ASP A 122 -4.01 4.59 14.01
N LYS A 123 -3.83 5.68 14.77
CA LYS A 123 -3.19 5.66 16.09
C LYS A 123 -4.13 5.31 17.24
N VAL A 124 -5.45 5.31 17.02
CA VAL A 124 -6.47 5.19 18.08
C VAL A 124 -6.93 3.75 18.21
N ASP A 125 -7.57 3.21 17.18
CA ASP A 125 -8.08 1.84 17.15
C ASP A 125 -6.99 0.85 16.75
N ARG A 126 -5.86 1.35 16.19
CA ARG A 126 -4.68 0.58 15.79
C ARG A 126 -4.99 -0.58 14.83
N ARG A 127 -6.13 -0.56 14.15
CA ARG A 127 -6.57 -1.65 13.27
C ARG A 127 -5.64 -1.77 12.07
N VAL A 128 -5.24 -2.98 11.74
CA VAL A 128 -4.44 -3.27 10.56
C VAL A 128 -5.30 -3.34 9.30
N VAL A 129 -6.40 -4.08 9.36
CA VAL A 129 -7.29 -4.27 8.21
C VAL A 129 -8.27 -3.09 8.13
N TRP A 130 -8.09 -2.26 7.11
CA TRP A 130 -8.89 -1.04 6.95
C TRP A 130 -10.02 -1.21 5.93
N ASP A 131 -11.25 -0.91 6.34
CA ASP A 131 -12.42 -0.83 5.47
C ASP A 131 -12.41 0.46 4.64
N VAL A 132 -11.96 0.38 3.39
CA VAL A 132 -12.07 1.45 2.40
C VAL A 132 -13.46 1.38 1.75
N LYS A 133 -14.41 2.08 2.35
CA LYS A 133 -15.77 2.27 1.82
C LYS A 133 -16.29 3.67 2.13
N VAL A 134 -17.14 4.18 1.27
CA VAL A 134 -17.81 5.46 1.51
C VAL A 134 -18.77 5.28 2.69
N ARG A 135 -18.68 6.17 3.68
CA ARG A 135 -19.62 6.23 4.80
C ARG A 135 -20.46 7.48 4.64
N GLU A 136 -21.66 7.33 4.06
CA GLU A 136 -22.55 8.46 3.73
C GLU A 136 -22.76 9.42 4.91
N ALA A 137 -22.93 8.86 6.12
CA ALA A 137 -23.06 9.64 7.34
C ALA A 137 -21.86 10.58 7.61
N LYS A 138 -20.63 10.18 7.26
CA LYS A 138 -19.42 11.00 7.38
C LYS A 138 -19.28 12.02 6.23
N MET A 139 -19.87 11.76 5.06
CA MET A 139 -19.90 12.73 3.96
C MET A 139 -20.84 13.89 4.26
N ALA A 140 -22.01 13.61 4.83
CA ALA A 140 -23.00 14.63 5.20
C ALA A 140 -22.44 15.66 6.21
N THR A 141 -21.50 15.24 7.07
CA THR A 141 -20.83 16.08 8.05
C THR A 141 -19.50 16.65 7.58
N ASN A 142 -19.14 16.46 6.29
CA ASN A 142 -17.85 16.82 5.71
C ASN A 142 -16.63 16.29 6.50
N SER A 143 -16.83 15.19 7.23
CA SER A 143 -15.86 14.59 8.15
C SER A 143 -15.23 13.33 7.56
N VAL A 144 -15.06 13.28 6.24
CA VAL A 144 -14.42 12.12 5.58
C VAL A 144 -12.99 12.02 6.11
N SER A 145 -12.70 10.93 6.81
CA SER A 145 -11.52 10.84 7.67
C SER A 145 -10.21 10.62 6.92
N THR A 146 -10.24 10.06 5.71
CA THR A 146 -9.01 9.67 4.99
C THR A 146 -9.14 9.81 3.47
N PHE A 147 -7.98 10.01 2.80
CA PHE A 147 -7.84 10.16 1.34
C PHE A 147 -8.39 8.97 0.53
N SER A 148 -8.45 7.77 1.13
CA SER A 148 -8.93 6.57 0.44
C SER A 148 -10.45 6.38 0.54
N GLU A 149 -11.12 6.97 1.54
CA GLU A 149 -12.55 6.80 1.81
C GLU A 149 -13.47 7.72 0.99
N HIS A 150 -12.93 8.74 0.31
CA HIS A 150 -13.76 9.63 -0.52
C HIS A 150 -14.00 9.07 -1.93
N PRO A 151 -15.12 9.44 -2.57
CA PRO A 151 -15.44 9.01 -3.95
C PRO A 151 -14.66 9.74 -5.04
N PHE A 152 -13.95 10.82 -4.71
CA PHE A 152 -13.15 11.59 -5.67
C PHE A 152 -11.91 10.83 -6.14
N GLU A 153 -11.24 11.36 -7.17
CA GLU A 153 -9.97 10.82 -7.65
C GLU A 153 -8.94 10.73 -6.51
N ALA A 154 -8.22 9.62 -6.49
CA ALA A 154 -6.99 9.50 -5.73
C ALA A 154 -5.84 9.51 -6.74
N ASP A 155 -5.18 10.66 -6.86
CA ASP A 155 -4.03 10.86 -7.76
C ASP A 155 -2.94 9.80 -7.51
N LEU A 156 -2.08 9.58 -8.50
CA LEU A 156 -0.93 8.68 -8.34
C LEU A 156 -0.03 9.13 -7.18
N HIS A 157 0.21 8.21 -6.24
CA HIS A 157 1.02 8.44 -5.06
C HIS A 157 1.67 7.17 -4.53
N THR A 158 2.65 7.33 -3.66
CA THR A 158 3.07 6.33 -2.69
C THR A 158 2.32 6.57 -1.38
N ASP A 159 1.92 5.50 -0.69
CA ASP A 159 1.38 5.60 0.66
C ASP A 159 2.49 5.98 1.65
N THR A 160 2.13 6.71 2.71
CA THR A 160 2.98 7.03 3.88
C THR A 160 4.38 7.57 3.57
N GLN A 161 4.54 8.26 2.45
CA GLN A 161 5.79 8.88 2.00
C GLN A 161 6.39 9.89 2.99
N TYR A 162 5.58 10.37 3.94
CA TYR A 162 5.96 11.25 5.04
C TYR A 162 6.38 10.51 6.32
N PHE A 163 6.38 9.18 6.37
CA PHE A 163 7.03 8.45 7.47
C PHE A 163 8.53 8.36 7.21
N ALA A 164 9.33 8.31 8.28
CA ALA A 164 10.77 8.09 8.16
C ALA A 164 11.05 6.82 7.35
N ASN A 165 10.34 5.74 7.67
CA ASN A 165 10.34 4.47 6.96
C ASN A 165 8.93 4.17 6.43
N PRO A 166 8.59 4.56 5.19
CA PRO A 166 7.30 4.20 4.60
C PRO A 166 7.18 2.70 4.47
N GLU A 167 5.96 2.19 4.62
CA GLU A 167 5.67 0.78 4.45
C GLU A 167 6.11 0.29 3.06
N ARG A 168 6.65 -0.94 3.03
CA ARG A 168 7.23 -1.54 1.84
C ARG A 168 6.17 -2.04 0.89
N TYR A 169 5.13 -2.70 1.41
CA TYR A 169 4.06 -3.26 0.61
C TYR A 169 2.69 -2.71 1.00
N MET A 170 1.78 -2.73 0.03
CA MET A 170 0.37 -2.46 0.25
C MET A 170 -0.46 -3.58 -0.38
N MET A 171 -1.51 -4.00 0.33
CA MET A 171 -2.50 -4.95 -0.14
C MET A 171 -3.85 -4.26 -0.26
N LEU A 172 -4.52 -4.46 -1.39
CA LEU A 172 -5.91 -4.04 -1.64
C LEU A 172 -6.73 -5.25 -2.06
N TYR A 173 -7.66 -5.67 -1.21
CA TYR A 173 -8.57 -6.76 -1.51
C TYR A 173 -9.98 -6.24 -1.83
N TYR A 174 -10.50 -6.60 -2.99
CA TYR A 174 -11.75 -6.08 -3.53
C TYR A 174 -12.90 -7.02 -3.15
N ILE A 175 -13.70 -6.61 -2.15
CA ILE A 175 -14.92 -7.32 -1.77
C ILE A 175 -16.00 -7.02 -2.80
N THR A 176 -16.26 -5.74 -3.00
CA THR A 176 -17.26 -5.24 -3.95
C THR A 176 -16.61 -4.13 -4.78
N PRO A 177 -16.31 -4.34 -6.07
CA PRO A 177 -15.88 -3.25 -6.94
C PRO A 177 -17.03 -2.29 -7.23
N ALA A 178 -16.73 -1.06 -7.63
CA ALA A 178 -17.76 -0.12 -8.05
C ALA A 178 -18.43 -0.59 -9.35
N ALA A 179 -19.76 -0.61 -9.37
CA ALA A 179 -20.57 -1.00 -10.52
C ALA A 179 -20.72 0.13 -11.57
N CYS A 180 -20.38 1.37 -11.20
CA CYS A 180 -20.57 2.56 -12.05
C CYS A 180 -19.49 2.73 -13.15
N GLY A 181 -18.60 1.76 -13.36
CA GLY A 181 -17.45 1.87 -14.28
C GLY A 181 -16.33 2.80 -13.78
N GLY A 182 -16.45 3.34 -12.57
CA GLY A 182 -15.42 4.11 -11.89
C GLY A 182 -14.64 3.29 -10.86
N GLY A 183 -13.77 3.95 -10.10
CA GLY A 183 -13.01 3.29 -9.03
C GLY A 183 -11.95 2.32 -9.56
N ILE A 184 -11.53 2.56 -10.81
CA ILE A 184 -10.49 1.85 -11.55
C ILE A 184 -9.17 2.09 -10.84
N SER A 185 -8.44 1.01 -10.57
CA SER A 185 -7.14 1.08 -9.91
C SER A 185 -6.06 1.37 -10.94
N THR A 186 -5.18 2.31 -10.63
CA THR A 186 -4.11 2.73 -11.54
C THR A 186 -2.74 2.51 -10.91
N ASN A 187 -1.77 2.01 -11.68
CA ASN A 187 -0.40 1.80 -11.24
C ASN A 187 0.61 2.36 -12.24
N ARG A 188 1.67 2.96 -11.73
CA ARG A 188 2.82 3.45 -12.49
C ARG A 188 4.10 2.87 -11.90
N ASP A 189 4.74 1.98 -12.65
CA ASP A 189 6.03 1.40 -12.29
C ASP A 189 7.15 2.46 -12.32
N LEU A 190 7.96 2.49 -11.26
CA LEU A 190 9.03 3.47 -11.10
C LEU A 190 10.18 3.25 -12.08
N ARG A 191 10.49 2.00 -12.43
CA ARG A 191 11.59 1.69 -13.36
C ARG A 191 11.28 2.26 -14.74
N CYS A 192 10.03 2.09 -15.20
CA CYS A 192 9.52 2.69 -16.43
C CYS A 192 9.51 4.24 -16.36
N LEU A 193 9.10 4.82 -15.23
CA LEU A 193 9.13 6.27 -15.00
C LEU A 193 10.56 6.81 -15.09
N ARG A 194 11.50 6.22 -14.36
CA ARG A 194 12.92 6.60 -14.37
C ARG A 194 13.55 6.44 -15.75
N GLN A 195 13.27 5.35 -16.45
CA GLN A 195 13.75 5.14 -17.82
C GLN A 195 13.25 6.23 -18.77
N SER A 196 11.98 6.63 -18.64
CA SER A 196 11.38 7.65 -19.50
C SER A 196 11.94 9.05 -19.20
N LEU A 197 12.12 9.41 -17.93
CA LEU A 197 12.83 10.63 -17.54
C LEU A 197 14.27 10.62 -18.04
N ALA A 198 14.98 9.50 -17.89
CA ALA A 198 16.38 9.37 -18.29
C ALA A 198 16.60 9.47 -19.82
N ALA A 199 15.56 9.32 -20.64
CA ALA A 199 15.64 9.41 -22.09
C ALA A 199 15.91 10.84 -22.61
N THR A 200 15.66 11.89 -21.80
CA THR A 200 15.83 13.29 -22.20
C THR A 200 16.84 14.00 -21.30
N ALA A 201 17.44 15.10 -21.78
CA ALA A 201 18.36 15.89 -20.96
C ALA A 201 17.62 16.57 -19.81
N GLU A 202 16.43 17.09 -20.07
CA GLU A 202 15.56 17.74 -19.09
C GLU A 202 15.07 16.75 -18.02
N GLY A 203 14.69 15.54 -18.43
CA GLY A 203 14.24 14.51 -17.49
C GLY A 203 15.36 13.98 -16.60
N ARG A 204 16.57 13.79 -17.14
CA ARG A 204 17.77 13.48 -16.32
C ARG A 204 18.04 14.57 -15.30
N TRP A 205 18.07 15.83 -15.75
CA TRP A 205 18.25 16.97 -14.87
C TRP A 205 17.19 17.03 -13.75
N ALA A 206 15.91 16.84 -14.08
CA ALA A 206 14.83 16.86 -13.09
C ALA A 206 14.98 15.71 -12.09
N MET A 207 15.34 14.51 -12.55
CA MET A 207 15.56 13.36 -11.69
C MET A 207 16.73 13.59 -10.73
N ASP A 208 17.87 14.09 -11.21
CA ASP A 208 19.03 14.42 -10.38
C ASP A 208 18.66 15.51 -9.36
N TYR A 209 17.98 16.58 -9.82
CA TYR A 209 17.54 17.68 -8.97
C TYR A 209 16.67 17.21 -7.80
N LEU A 210 15.74 16.28 -8.06
CA LEU A 210 14.78 15.73 -7.10
C LEU A 210 15.34 14.55 -6.27
N THR A 211 16.53 14.04 -6.62
CA THR A 211 17.28 13.06 -5.84
C THR A 211 18.14 13.75 -4.78
N ASP A 212 18.83 14.83 -5.16
CA ASP A 212 19.83 15.49 -4.32
C ASP A 212 19.24 16.45 -3.27
N ARG A 213 17.92 16.64 -3.25
CA ARG A 213 17.26 17.66 -2.43
C ARG A 213 16.15 17.07 -1.58
N PRO A 214 16.23 17.21 -0.24
CA PRO A 214 15.10 16.91 0.61
C PRO A 214 14.01 17.95 0.38
N LEU A 215 12.75 17.51 0.28
CA LEU A 215 11.57 18.33 0.09
C LEU A 215 10.57 18.14 1.25
N PRO A 216 9.77 19.16 1.57
CA PRO A 216 8.84 19.11 2.68
C PRO A 216 7.56 18.36 2.31
N PHE A 217 7.37 17.18 2.88
CA PHE A 217 6.10 16.46 2.86
C PHE A 217 5.34 16.75 4.15
N ARG A 218 4.20 17.44 4.05
CA ARG A 218 3.34 17.68 5.23
C ARG A 218 2.65 16.39 5.66
N ILE A 219 2.78 16.04 6.94
CA ILE A 219 2.05 14.95 7.58
C ILE A 219 0.59 15.37 7.75
N PRO A 220 -0.41 14.63 7.23
CA PRO A 220 -1.82 14.94 7.47
C PRO A 220 -2.15 14.86 8.96
N ALA A 221 -3.03 15.75 9.45
CA ALA A 221 -3.35 15.88 10.89
C ALA A 221 -3.79 14.57 11.57
N VAL A 222 -4.47 13.67 10.84
CA VAL A 222 -4.87 12.36 11.37
C VAL A 222 -3.69 11.41 11.67
N PHE A 223 -2.49 11.76 11.21
CA PHE A 223 -1.26 10.98 11.39
C PHE A 223 -0.21 11.69 12.26
N THR A 224 -0.45 12.92 12.73
CA THR A 224 0.48 13.65 13.62
C THR A 224 0.56 12.98 15.00
N GLU A 225 1.59 13.27 15.79
CA GLU A 225 1.79 12.70 17.13
C GLU A 225 0.59 12.88 18.05
N THR A 226 -0.10 14.02 17.94
CA THR A 226 -1.23 14.36 18.81
C THR A 226 -2.59 14.01 18.21
N GLY A 227 -2.66 13.66 16.91
CA GLY A 227 -3.92 13.44 16.20
C GLY A 227 -4.79 14.70 16.08
N THR A 228 -4.24 15.87 16.44
CA THR A 228 -4.91 17.18 16.36
C THR A 228 -4.29 18.03 15.26
N ALA A 229 -5.08 18.92 14.67
CA ALA A 229 -4.64 19.82 13.60
C ALA A 229 -3.64 20.89 14.06
N ASP A 230 -3.41 20.99 15.37
CA ASP A 230 -2.68 22.10 16.01
C ASP A 230 -1.17 21.98 15.86
N LYS A 231 -0.65 20.76 15.64
CA LYS A 231 0.77 20.53 15.32
C LYS A 231 0.93 20.20 13.85
N VAL A 232 1.59 21.11 13.14
CA VAL A 232 2.00 20.89 11.75
C VAL A 232 3.33 20.17 11.77
N GLU A 233 3.34 18.92 11.31
CA GLU A 233 4.56 18.13 11.16
C GLU A 233 4.93 18.00 9.68
N VAL A 234 6.22 18.04 9.40
CA VAL A 234 6.80 17.95 8.05
C VAL A 234 7.96 16.97 8.07
N THR A 235 8.04 16.12 7.06
CA THR A 235 9.19 15.27 6.80
C THR A 235 9.96 15.80 5.61
N LEU A 236 11.25 16.03 5.80
CA LEU A 236 12.18 16.42 4.75
C LEU A 236 12.79 15.16 4.13
N ALA A 237 12.47 14.88 2.88
CA ALA A 237 12.98 13.72 2.15
C ALA A 237 13.03 13.99 0.64
N PRO A 238 13.97 13.40 -0.11
CA PRO A 238 13.95 13.52 -1.57
C PRO A 238 12.79 12.74 -2.17
N ILE A 239 12.39 13.09 -3.40
CA ILE A 239 11.36 12.34 -4.14
C ILE A 239 11.95 11.02 -4.63
N PHE A 240 13.17 11.06 -5.17
CA PHE A 240 13.87 9.86 -5.62
C PHE A 240 14.97 9.49 -4.62
N GLY A 241 15.08 8.20 -4.32
CA GLY A 241 16.11 7.68 -3.43
C GLY A 241 16.53 6.27 -3.81
N GLU A 242 17.23 5.60 -2.90
CA GLU A 242 17.57 4.17 -3.03
C GLU A 242 16.48 3.28 -2.40
N ARG A 243 16.10 3.55 -1.14
CA ARG A 243 15.09 2.79 -0.41
C ARG A 243 14.40 3.68 0.65
N PRO A 244 13.15 4.13 0.41
CA PRO A 244 12.33 3.89 -0.77
C PRO A 244 12.93 4.52 -2.03
N ALA A 245 12.67 3.90 -3.18
CA ALA A 245 13.17 4.42 -4.45
C ALA A 245 12.35 5.62 -4.96
N VAL A 246 11.11 5.77 -4.48
CA VAL A 246 10.28 6.95 -4.70
C VAL A 246 9.44 7.32 -3.47
N ARG A 247 9.28 8.62 -3.24
CA ARG A 247 8.34 9.24 -2.29
C ARG A 247 7.58 10.31 -3.05
N TYR A 248 6.32 10.07 -3.34
CA TYR A 248 5.57 11.02 -4.15
C TYR A 248 4.11 11.06 -3.76
N ARG A 249 3.64 12.26 -3.43
CA ARG A 249 2.22 12.57 -3.26
C ARG A 249 2.04 14.08 -3.34
N SER A 250 1.55 14.53 -4.49
CA SER A 250 1.47 15.94 -4.89
C SER A 250 0.85 16.85 -3.82
N ASP A 251 -0.26 16.44 -3.20
CA ASP A 251 -0.97 17.29 -2.24
C ASP A 251 -0.17 17.53 -0.95
N THR A 252 0.50 16.51 -0.43
CA THR A 252 1.32 16.65 0.79
C THR A 252 2.60 17.45 0.54
N LEU A 253 3.20 17.31 -0.64
CA LEU A 253 4.36 18.09 -1.06
C LEU A 253 3.98 19.57 -1.23
N ARG A 254 2.89 19.86 -1.95
CA ARG A 254 2.40 21.23 -2.14
C ARG A 254 2.09 21.90 -0.80
N LYS A 255 1.44 21.17 0.12
CA LYS A 255 1.15 21.69 1.46
C LYS A 255 2.40 21.91 2.30
N GLY A 256 3.44 21.09 2.12
CA GLY A 256 4.73 21.30 2.78
C GLY A 256 5.49 22.49 2.21
N LEU A 257 5.53 22.66 0.89
CA LEU A 257 6.15 23.83 0.24
C LEU A 257 5.47 25.14 0.64
N ALA A 258 4.15 25.14 0.84
CA ALA A 258 3.44 26.30 1.35
C ALA A 258 3.87 26.71 2.78
N LEU A 259 4.41 25.77 3.56
CA LEU A 259 4.97 26.03 4.90
C LEU A 259 6.45 26.41 4.85
N HIS A 260 7.13 26.10 3.74
CA HIS A 260 8.55 26.33 3.49
C HIS A 260 8.75 27.06 2.16
N PRO A 261 8.25 28.31 2.02
CA PRO A 261 8.31 29.06 0.76
C PRO A 261 9.74 29.30 0.27
N GLU A 262 10.74 29.27 1.15
CA GLU A 262 12.16 29.34 0.81
C GLU A 262 12.64 28.15 -0.04
N MET A 263 11.95 27.01 0.05
CA MET A 263 12.26 25.80 -0.73
C MET A 263 11.53 25.78 -2.08
N ASP A 264 10.52 26.61 -2.27
CA ASP A 264 9.69 26.68 -3.49
C ASP A 264 10.35 27.56 -4.57
N THR A 265 11.45 27.05 -5.12
CA THR A 265 12.26 27.73 -6.14
C THR A 265 11.72 27.52 -7.56
N PRO A 266 12.03 28.42 -8.51
CA PRO A 266 11.69 28.20 -9.93
C PRO A 266 12.22 26.88 -10.50
N GLU A 267 13.43 26.47 -10.10
CA GLU A 267 14.06 25.22 -10.51
C GLU A 267 13.29 24.01 -9.96
N LEU A 268 12.86 24.06 -8.70
CA LEU A 268 12.04 23.01 -8.12
C LEU A 268 10.71 22.88 -8.85
N ARG A 269 10.00 23.99 -9.09
CA ARG A 269 8.73 23.98 -9.84
C ARG A 269 8.91 23.36 -11.22
N ARG A 270 9.97 23.75 -11.94
CA ARG A 270 10.31 23.16 -13.25
C ARG A 270 10.56 21.66 -13.16
N ALA A 271 11.33 21.20 -12.17
CA ALA A 271 11.61 19.78 -11.98
C ALA A 271 10.32 18.98 -11.66
N LEU A 272 9.45 19.55 -10.81
CA LEU A 272 8.14 18.96 -10.50
C LEU A 272 7.21 18.94 -11.72
N ASP A 273 7.19 19.98 -12.55
CA ASP A 273 6.38 20.02 -13.77
C ASP A 273 6.79 18.92 -14.75
N ILE A 274 8.10 18.69 -14.93
CA ILE A 274 8.64 17.59 -15.75
C ILE A 274 8.21 16.23 -15.18
N LEU A 275 8.36 16.04 -13.86
CA LEU A 275 7.94 14.81 -13.21
C LEU A 275 6.43 14.56 -13.37
N ASN A 276 5.62 15.57 -13.07
CA ASN A 276 4.16 15.49 -13.12
C ASN A 276 3.68 15.15 -14.54
N ALA A 277 4.28 15.76 -15.56
CA ALA A 277 3.98 15.46 -16.95
C ALA A 277 4.25 13.99 -17.31
N GLU A 278 5.38 13.43 -16.85
CA GLU A 278 5.74 12.04 -17.11
C GLU A 278 4.92 11.03 -16.27
N VAL A 279 4.54 11.40 -15.04
CA VAL A 279 3.62 10.62 -14.19
C VAL A 279 2.23 10.55 -14.83
N ALA A 280 1.75 11.64 -15.44
CA ALA A 280 0.41 11.74 -16.04
C ALA A 280 0.26 10.99 -17.39
N ARG A 281 1.34 10.42 -17.94
CA ARG A 281 1.33 9.73 -19.23
C ARG A 281 0.50 8.45 -19.21
N GLN A 282 -0.62 8.51 -19.92
CA GLN A 282 -1.59 7.41 -20.00
C GLN A 282 -1.04 6.17 -20.73
N ASP A 283 -0.15 6.34 -21.72
CA ASP A 283 0.44 5.23 -22.49
C ASP A 283 1.37 4.33 -21.66
N LYS A 284 1.71 4.76 -20.45
CA LYS A 284 2.59 4.04 -19.52
C LYS A 284 1.93 3.74 -18.18
N LEU A 285 0.62 4.00 -18.08
CA LEU A 285 -0.20 3.76 -16.90
C LEU A 285 -0.90 2.41 -17.06
N VAL A 286 -0.88 1.59 -16.02
CA VAL A 286 -1.71 0.37 -15.96
C VAL A 286 -3.00 0.73 -15.25
N ALA A 287 -4.14 0.63 -15.93
CA ALA A 287 -5.47 0.92 -15.38
C ALA A 287 -6.34 -0.34 -15.41
N LEU A 288 -6.86 -0.75 -14.25
CA LEU A 288 -7.53 -2.04 -14.07
C LEU A 288 -8.84 -1.89 -13.31
N GLN A 289 -9.92 -2.36 -13.92
CA GLN A 289 -11.16 -2.64 -13.21
C GLN A 289 -10.99 -3.97 -12.48
N MET A 290 -10.88 -3.91 -11.15
CA MET A 290 -10.65 -5.10 -10.33
C MET A 290 -11.95 -5.89 -10.16
N PRO A 291 -11.98 -7.21 -10.41
CA PRO A 291 -13.13 -8.03 -10.09
C PRO A 291 -13.29 -8.20 -8.57
N ALA A 292 -14.48 -8.57 -8.13
CA ALA A 292 -14.69 -9.04 -6.76
C ALA A 292 -13.80 -10.26 -6.46
N ASP A 293 -13.45 -10.45 -5.18
CA ASP A 293 -12.56 -11.51 -4.71
C ASP A 293 -11.16 -11.44 -5.33
N SER A 294 -10.66 -10.23 -5.59
CA SER A 294 -9.32 -10.04 -6.15
C SER A 294 -8.41 -9.35 -5.14
N LEU A 295 -7.15 -9.75 -5.13
CA LEU A 295 -6.09 -9.11 -4.36
C LEU A 295 -5.14 -8.39 -5.30
N GLN A 296 -4.87 -7.14 -5.01
CA GLN A 296 -3.75 -6.39 -5.58
C GLN A 296 -2.69 -6.22 -4.50
N VAL A 297 -1.45 -6.59 -4.79
CA VAL A 297 -0.30 -6.34 -3.91
C VAL A 297 0.70 -5.47 -4.63
N LEU A 298 1.22 -4.43 -3.97
CA LEU A 298 2.15 -3.49 -4.58
C LEU A 298 3.40 -3.34 -3.72
N ASN A 299 4.53 -3.12 -4.37
CA ASN A 299 5.74 -2.59 -3.75
C ASN A 299 5.63 -1.06 -3.73
N ASN A 300 5.25 -0.50 -2.59
CA ASN A 300 5.03 0.93 -2.38
C ASN A 300 6.32 1.76 -2.54
N HIS A 301 7.50 1.12 -2.52
CA HIS A 301 8.78 1.78 -2.78
C HIS A 301 9.13 1.84 -4.26
N GLN A 302 8.42 1.12 -5.13
CA GLN A 302 8.71 0.96 -6.56
C GLN A 302 7.52 1.27 -7.48
N ALA A 303 6.36 1.62 -6.94
CA ALA A 303 5.17 1.96 -7.70
C ALA A 303 4.47 3.19 -7.15
N LEU A 304 3.95 4.03 -8.05
CA LEU A 304 2.86 4.94 -7.72
C LEU A 304 1.55 4.21 -7.97
N HIS A 305 0.56 4.43 -7.10
CA HIS A 305 -0.77 3.87 -7.27
C HIS A 305 -1.83 4.96 -7.07
N GLY A 306 -3.00 4.73 -7.65
CA GLY A 306 -4.10 5.69 -7.63
C GLY A 306 -5.42 5.01 -7.94
N ARG A 307 -6.47 5.82 -8.02
CA ARG A 307 -7.81 5.34 -8.32
C ARG A 307 -8.64 6.44 -8.97
N THR A 308 -9.35 6.09 -10.04
CA THR A 308 -10.31 7.01 -10.67
C THR A 308 -11.50 7.33 -9.74
N PRO A 309 -12.23 8.44 -10.00
CA PRO A 309 -13.48 8.73 -9.30
C PRO A 309 -14.51 7.60 -9.44
N PHE A 310 -15.46 7.53 -8.51
CA PHE A 310 -16.62 6.63 -8.59
C PHE A 310 -17.85 7.21 -7.91
N SER A 311 -19.03 6.82 -8.37
CA SER A 311 -20.32 7.22 -7.79
C SER A 311 -21.07 6.08 -7.09
N ASP A 312 -20.60 4.83 -7.20
CA ASP A 312 -21.18 3.69 -6.50
C ASP A 312 -20.59 3.53 -5.09
N TYR A 313 -21.34 3.93 -4.08
CA TYR A 313 -20.91 3.89 -2.68
C TYR A 313 -20.97 2.50 -2.05
N ASN A 314 -21.48 1.49 -2.76
CA ASN A 314 -21.36 0.09 -2.34
C ASN A 314 -19.96 -0.49 -2.57
N ARG A 315 -19.06 0.26 -3.22
CA ARG A 315 -17.66 -0.12 -3.36
C ARG A 315 -17.04 -0.39 -1.98
N HIS A 316 -16.48 -1.58 -1.81
CA HIS A 316 -15.85 -2.02 -0.56
C HIS A 316 -14.53 -2.71 -0.85
N VAL A 317 -13.45 -2.13 -0.35
CA VAL A 317 -12.08 -2.66 -0.44
C VAL A 317 -11.48 -2.75 0.95
N LEU A 318 -10.72 -3.81 1.22
CA LEU A 318 -9.86 -3.90 2.41
C LEU A 318 -8.45 -3.45 2.05
N ARG A 319 -7.86 -2.57 2.85
CA ARG A 319 -6.46 -2.15 2.70
C ARG A 319 -5.64 -2.63 3.89
N ILE A 320 -4.44 -3.15 3.62
CA ILE A 320 -3.42 -3.44 4.63
C ILE A 320 -2.09 -2.84 4.14
N ARG A 321 -1.35 -2.19 5.04
CA ARG A 321 0.02 -1.72 4.80
C ARG A 321 0.99 -2.62 5.55
N VAL A 322 2.13 -2.90 4.94
CA VAL A 322 3.13 -3.86 5.46
C VAL A 322 4.51 -3.23 5.40
N ALA A 323 5.10 -2.98 6.57
CA ALA A 323 6.50 -2.59 6.71
C ALA A 323 7.43 -3.79 6.46
N GLU A 324 8.70 -3.49 6.22
CA GLU A 324 9.72 -4.54 6.09
C GLU A 324 9.99 -5.17 7.47
N SER A 325 10.03 -6.51 7.55
CA SER A 325 10.32 -7.18 8.82
C SER A 325 11.68 -6.76 9.37
N GLY A 326 11.75 -6.54 10.69
CA GLY A 326 12.94 -6.00 11.35
C GLY A 326 13.07 -4.48 11.29
N GLN A 327 12.15 -3.77 10.61
CA GLN A 327 11.95 -2.34 10.89
C GLN A 327 11.24 -2.19 12.23
N THR A 328 12.01 -2.07 13.31
CA THR A 328 11.48 -1.48 14.54
C THR A 328 11.10 -0.04 14.23
N ASP A 329 9.87 0.32 14.59
CA ASP A 329 9.37 1.68 14.53
C ASP A 329 10.37 2.57 15.29
N ALA A 330 11.19 3.35 14.58
CA ALA A 330 12.20 4.21 15.21
C ALA A 330 11.55 5.26 16.14
N ALA A 331 10.22 5.44 16.04
CA ALA A 331 9.41 6.19 16.99
C ALA A 331 9.39 5.57 18.41
N ALA A 332 9.72 4.28 18.58
CA ALA A 332 9.87 3.63 19.88
C ALA A 332 11.26 3.87 20.52
N LEU A 333 12.28 4.19 19.72
CA LEU A 333 13.67 4.39 20.20
C LEU A 333 13.99 5.86 20.53
N VAL A 334 13.21 6.82 20.06
CA VAL A 334 13.31 8.24 20.49
C VAL A 334 12.66 8.46 21.87
N ARG A 335 12.01 7.44 22.45
CA ARG A 335 11.40 7.52 23.80
C ARG A 335 12.38 7.23 24.96
N ALA A 336 13.68 7.06 24.68
CA ALA A 336 14.69 6.73 25.70
C ALA A 336 15.94 7.63 25.69
N ALA A 337 15.87 8.82 25.10
CA ALA A 337 16.92 9.85 25.17
C ALA A 337 16.32 11.22 25.48
#